data_AF-A0A8T4JMG5-F1
#
_entry.id   AF-A0A8T4JMG5-F1
#
_cell.length_a   1.000
_cell.length_b   1.000
_cell.length_c   1.000
_cell.angle_alpha   90.00
_cell.angle_beta   90.00
_cell.angle_gamma   90.00
#
_symmetry.space_group_name_H-M   'P 1'
#
loop_
_entity.id
_entity.type
_entity.pdbx_description
1 polymer ?
#
loop_
_entity_poly.entity_id
_entity_poly.type
_entity_poly.pdbx_seq_one_letter_code
_entity_poly.pdbx_strand_id
1 'polypeptide(L)' 'MKNNQKEAGSVVKIDKSLLKDVDNFIKEGDNHFRFSNKKQFIDRAVYEFLKKEKEIDDKK' A
#
# COMPACT_ATOMS: atom_id res chain seq x y z
N MET A 1 -7.60 -21.91 -19.87
CA MET A 1 -7.41 -20.45 -19.94
C MET A 1 -7.70 -19.90 -18.56
N LYS A 2 -6.71 -19.32 -17.85
CA LYS A 2 -6.91 -18.83 -16.47
C LYS A 2 -7.77 -17.58 -16.53
N ASN A 3 -8.89 -17.58 -15.80
CA ASN A 3 -9.76 -16.43 -15.65
C ASN A 3 -8.97 -15.29 -15.01
N ASN A 4 -8.63 -14.26 -15.79
CA ASN A 4 -8.25 -12.95 -15.25
C ASN A 4 -9.50 -12.31 -14.66
N GLN A 5 -9.93 -12.79 -13.49
CA GLN A 5 -10.83 -12.02 -12.65
C GLN A 5 -10.03 -10.77 -12.24
N LYS A 6 -10.30 -9.64 -12.89
CA LYS A 6 -9.94 -8.33 -12.34
C LYS A 6 -10.71 -8.23 -11.03
N GLU A 7 -10.11 -8.67 -9.93
CA GLU A 7 -10.72 -8.50 -8.61
C GLU A 7 -10.98 -7.01 -8.43
N ALA A 8 -12.26 -6.64 -8.39
CA ALA A 8 -12.65 -5.27 -8.13
C ALA A 8 -12.09 -4.91 -6.75
N GLY A 9 -11.26 -3.88 -6.68
CA GLY A 9 -10.64 -3.47 -5.43
C GLY A 9 -11.70 -3.25 -4.35
N SER A 10 -11.53 -3.89 -3.19
CA SER A 10 -12.41 -3.68 -2.05
C SER A 10 -12.22 -2.28 -1.47
N VAL A 11 -13.31 -1.63 -1.06
CA VAL A 11 -13.27 -0.31 -0.43
C VAL A 11 -12.97 -0.51 1.06
N VAL A 12 -11.79 -0.06 1.49
CA VAL A 12 -11.36 -0.12 2.88
C VAL A 12 -11.45 1.27 3.52
N LYS A 13 -11.99 1.34 4.73
CA LYS A 13 -11.99 2.57 5.54
C LYS A 13 -10.66 2.70 6.25
N ILE A 14 -9.99 3.82 6.02
CA ILE A 14 -8.73 4.19 6.68
C ILE A 14 -8.99 5.44 7.50
N ASP A 15 -8.31 5.54 8.64
CA ASP A 15 -8.38 6.73 9.48
C ASP A 15 -8.02 8.00 8.68
N LYS A 16 -8.78 9.07 8.91
CA LYS A 16 -8.63 10.32 8.14
C LYS A 16 -7.32 11.03 8.46
N SER A 17 -6.84 10.97 9.71
CA SER A 17 -5.56 11.57 10.09
C SER A 17 -4.42 10.85 9.38
N LEU A 18 -4.44 9.51 9.38
CA LEU A 18 -3.47 8.70 8.66
C LEU A 18 -3.48 9.00 7.15
N LEU A 19 -4.65 9.13 6.53
CA LEU A 19 -4.74 9.50 5.11
C LEU A 19 -4.17 10.88 4.79
N LYS A 20 -4.25 11.82 5.75
CA LYS A 20 -3.66 13.15 5.62
C LYS A 20 -2.13 13.07 5.72
N ASP A 21 -1.61 12.29 6.64
CA ASP A 21 -0.17 12.11 6.81
C ASP A 21 0.44 11.41 5.59
N VAL A 22 -0.25 10.40 5.03
CA VAL A 22 0.13 9.78 3.75
C VAL A 22 0.16 10.80 2.62
N ASP A 23 -0.82 11.71 2.56
CA ASP A 23 -0.85 12.74 1.52
C ASP A 23 0.33 13.70 1.63
N ASN A 24 0.66 14.11 2.85
CA ASN A 24 1.79 14.99 3.12
C ASN A 24 3.10 14.29 2.74
N PHE A 25 3.29 13.05 3.18
CA PHE A 25 4.46 12.25 2.85
C PHE A 25 4.68 12.10 1.34
N ILE A 26 3.62 11.84 0.58
CA ILE A 26 3.70 11.72 -0.89
C ILE A 26 4.14 13.05 -1.52
N LYS A 27 3.70 14.19 -0.98
CA LYS A 27 4.04 15.53 -1.51
C LYS A 27 5.43 16.01 -1.10
N GLU A 28 6.07 15.35 -0.14
CA GLU A 28 7.39 15.74 0.36
C GLU A 28 8.53 15.27 -0.55
N GLY A 29 9.39 16.19 -0.95
CA GLY A 29 10.61 15.91 -1.70
C GLY A 29 10.36 15.07 -2.96
N ASP A 30 11.19 14.06 -3.17
CA ASP A 30 11.11 13.18 -4.35
C ASP A 30 10.07 12.05 -4.21
N ASN A 31 9.33 11.98 -3.10
CA ASN A 31 8.35 10.91 -2.88
C ASN A 31 7.20 10.95 -3.88
N HIS A 32 6.87 12.12 -4.41
CA HIS A 32 5.82 12.28 -5.42
C HIS A 32 6.15 11.57 -6.74
N PHE A 33 7.45 11.39 -7.05
CA PHE A 33 7.88 10.57 -8.18
C PHE A 33 7.75 9.07 -7.90
N ARG A 34 7.87 8.66 -6.63
CA ARG A 34 7.78 7.25 -6.22
C ARG A 34 6.33 6.79 -6.07
N PHE A 35 5.44 7.68 -5.67
CA PHE A 35 4.05 7.38 -5.38
C PHE A 35 3.14 8.36 -6.11
N SER A 36 2.43 7.89 -7.14
CA SER A 36 1.53 8.72 -7.93
C SER A 36 0.24 9.07 -7.19
N ASN A 37 -0.17 8.25 -6.21
CA ASN A 37 -1.35 8.49 -5.39
C ASN A 37 -1.33 7.69 -4.07
N LYS A 38 -2.27 8.02 -3.18
CA LYS A 38 -2.47 7.36 -1.87
C LYS A 38 -2.64 5.84 -1.99
N LYS A 39 -3.40 5.38 -2.99
CA LYS A 39 -3.66 3.95 -3.18
C LYS A 39 -2.36 3.19 -3.47
N GLN A 40 -1.54 3.70 -4.40
CA GLN A 40 -0.26 3.07 -4.74
C GLN A 40 0.68 3.01 -3.53
N PHE A 41 0.72 4.08 -2.73
CA PHE A 41 1.47 4.08 -1.48
C PHE A 41 0.98 3.00 -0.50
N ILE A 42 -0.34 2.93 -0.26
CA ILE A 42 -0.96 1.96 0.65
C ILE A 42 -0.74 0.53 0.18
N ASP A 43 -0.97 0.25 -1.11
CA ASP A 43 -0.73 -1.07 -1.70
C ASP A 43 0.72 -1.51 -1.47
N ARG A 44 1.69 -0.60 -1.65
CA ARG A 44 3.11 -0.88 -1.41
C ARG A 44 3.40 -1.12 0.05
N ALA A 45 2.85 -0.32 0.96
CA ALA A 45 3.04 -0.47 2.39
C ALA A 45 2.50 -1.83 2.88
N VAL A 46 1.32 -2.24 2.41
CA VAL A 46 0.72 -3.54 2.71
C VAL A 46 1.59 -4.68 2.18
N TYR A 47 2.08 -4.57 0.95
CA TYR A 47 2.98 -5.58 0.37
C TYR A 47 4.25 -5.77 1.21
N GLU A 48 4.92 -4.67 1.58
CA GLU A 48 6.14 -4.73 2.39
C GLU A 48 5.88 -5.30 3.79
N PHE A 49 4.75 -4.95 4.40
CA PHE A 49 4.34 -5.49 5.69
C PHE A 49 4.15 -7.01 5.63
N LEU A 50 3.33 -7.49 4.69
CA LEU A 50 3.05 -8.92 4.53
C LEU A 50 4.30 -9.72 4.16
N LYS A 51 5.19 -9.14 3.35
CA LYS A 51 6.47 -9.76 3.01
C LYS A 51 7.31 -9.99 4.26
N LYS A 52 7.41 -8.97 5.13
CA LYS A 52 8.14 -9.08 6.40
C LYS A 52 7.51 -10.11 7.34
N GLU A 53 6.18 -10.16 7.44
CA GLU A 53 5.51 -11.18 8.25
C GLU A 53 5.87 -12.60 7.79
N LYS A 54 5.84 -12.86 6.49
CA LYS A 54 6.24 -14.18 5.95
C LYS A 54 7.71 -14.51 6.21
N GLU A 55 8.62 -13.55 6.02
CA GLU A 55 10.04 -13.74 6.31
C GLU A 55 10.33 -13.99 7.80
N ILE A 56 9.45 -13.54 8.70
CA ILE A 56 9.54 -13.80 10.14
C ILE A 56 9.02 -15.20 10.46
N ASP A 57 7.92 -15.61 9.83
CA ASP A 57 7.34 -16.95 10.03
C ASP A 57 8.26 -18.06 9.49
N ASP A 58 8.93 -17.86 8.35
CA ASP A 58 9.89 -18.82 7.78
C ASP A 58 11.16 -19.02 8.63
N LYS A 59 11.38 -18.17 9.65
CA LYS A 59 12.53 -18.23 10.56
C LYS A 59 12.22 -18.84 11.93
N LYS A 60 10.97 -19.22 12.19
CA LYS A 60 10.54 -19.93 13.41
C LYS A 60 10.47 -21.43 13.19
#